data_AF-A0A1Y6JK15-F1
#
_entry.id   AF-A0A1Y6JK15-F1
#
_cell.length_a   1.000
_cell.length_b   1.000
_cell.length_c   1.000
_cell.angle_alpha   90.00
_cell.angle_beta   90.00
_cell.angle_gamma   90.00
#
_symmetry.space_group_name_H-M   'P 1'
#
loop_
_entity.id
_entity.type
_entity.pdbx_description
1 polymer ?
#
loop_
_entity_poly.entity_id
_entity_poly.type
_entity_poly.pdbx_seq_one_letter_code
_entity_poly.pdbx_strand_id
1 'polypeptide(L)'
;MKTADLHNLQALRLLREQRASAHLATQRERCRETEHHLDQARETLRLHRERRAQEAEQAYGLFSEGISVSAWQAAQEHLKQLDEEREALQAEVNAAVLNVETEEQARERLRIEHRQRQQQSQAWQSLLEQRLSLETRLGEQRDEAEQSGSSSDNALSVDAGSATGAGGER
;
A
#
# COMPACT_ATOMS: atom_id res chain seq x y z
N MET A 1 -13.80 -14.14 26.03
CA MET A 1 -12.72 -13.18 25.67
C MET A 1 -13.20 -11.77 25.99
N LYS A 2 -12.40 -10.95 26.68
CA LYS A 2 -12.83 -9.61 27.10
C LYS A 2 -12.87 -8.66 25.89
N THR A 3 -13.71 -7.63 25.95
CA THR A 3 -13.83 -6.59 24.92
C THR A 3 -12.51 -5.88 24.64
N ALA A 4 -11.76 -5.58 25.71
CA ALA A 4 -10.41 -5.03 25.65
C ALA A 4 -9.44 -5.89 24.82
N ASP A 5 -9.49 -7.22 24.98
CA ASP A 5 -8.63 -8.14 24.21
C ASP A 5 -8.94 -8.06 22.72
N LEU A 6 -10.22 -7.93 22.36
CA LEU A 6 -10.63 -7.81 20.98
C LEU A 6 -10.25 -6.45 20.36
N HIS A 7 -10.37 -5.36 21.12
CA HIS A 7 -9.87 -4.05 20.69
C HIS A 7 -8.35 -4.07 20.45
N ASN A 8 -7.59 -4.73 21.34
CA ASN A 8 -6.15 -4.89 21.18
C ASN A 8 -5.80 -5.68 19.91
N LEU A 9 -6.53 -6.78 19.64
CA LEU A 9 -6.34 -7.54 18.40
C LEU A 9 -6.71 -6.72 17.16
N GLN A 10 -7.73 -5.87 17.24
CA GLN A 10 -8.10 -4.98 16.13
C GLN A 10 -7.06 -3.90 15.88
N ALA A 11 -6.52 -3.29 16.94
CA ALA A 11 -5.41 -2.35 16.83
C ALA A 11 -4.20 -2.99 16.14
N LEU A 12 -3.87 -4.25 16.48
CA LEU A 12 -2.80 -4.99 15.80
C LEU A 12 -3.09 -5.26 14.31
N ARG A 13 -4.35 -5.51 13.93
CA ARG A 13 -4.73 -5.69 12.51
C ARG A 13 -4.58 -4.39 11.73
N LEU A 14 -5.06 -3.28 12.27
CA LEU A 14 -4.91 -1.96 11.67
C LEU A 14 -3.44 -1.57 11.50
N LEU A 15 -2.59 -1.86 12.50
CA LEU A 15 -1.14 -1.65 12.37
C LEU A 15 -0.51 -2.49 11.24
N ARG A 16 -0.95 -3.73 11.05
CA ARG A 16 -0.47 -4.59 9.96
C ARG A 16 -0.94 -4.09 8.59
N GLU A 17 -2.17 -3.58 8.50
CA GLU A 17 -2.68 -2.94 7.29
C GLU A 17 -1.91 -1.67 6.95
N GLN A 18 -1.66 -0.80 7.93
CA GLN A 18 -0.86 0.42 7.75
C GLN A 18 0.57 0.11 7.31
N ARG A 19 1.20 -0.94 7.85
CA ARG A 19 2.51 -1.38 7.35
C ARG A 19 2.42 -1.87 5.90
N ALA A 20 1.39 -2.64 5.56
CA ALA A 20 1.18 -3.10 4.19
C ALA A 20 0.98 -1.96 3.20
N SER A 21 0.22 -0.92 3.59
CA SER A 21 0.03 0.27 2.75
C SER A 21 1.32 1.07 2.60
N ALA A 22 2.11 1.22 3.67
CA ALA A 22 3.42 1.87 3.62
C ALA A 22 4.42 1.14 2.71
N HIS A 23 4.46 -0.20 2.78
CA HIS A 23 5.27 -1.02 1.88
C HIS A 23 4.83 -0.86 0.42
N LEU A 24 3.52 -0.87 0.16
CA LEU A 24 2.98 -0.65 -1.19
C LEU A 24 3.32 0.76 -1.71
N ALA A 25 3.26 1.79 -0.86
CA ALA A 25 3.64 3.15 -1.23
C ALA A 25 5.13 3.25 -1.59
N THR A 26 5.99 2.65 -0.77
CA THR A 26 7.44 2.58 -1.04
C THR A 26 7.72 1.85 -2.36
N GLN A 27 7.02 0.74 -2.61
CA GLN A 27 7.16 -0.02 -3.85
C GLN A 27 6.71 0.76 -5.08
N ARG A 28 5.65 1.58 -4.97
CA ARG A 28 5.23 2.45 -6.08
C ARG A 28 6.29 3.47 -6.44
N GLU A 29 6.98 4.01 -5.45
CA GLU A 29 8.07 4.95 -5.71
C GLU A 29 9.24 4.25 -6.42
N ARG A 30 9.62 3.05 -5.98
CA ARG A 30 10.62 2.24 -6.67
C ARG A 30 10.26 1.95 -8.13
N CYS A 31 8.99 1.60 -8.42
CA CYS A 31 8.55 1.41 -9.80
C CYS A 31 8.78 2.67 -10.65
N ARG A 32 8.43 3.86 -10.11
CA ARG A 32 8.65 5.14 -10.82
C ARG A 32 10.13 5.42 -11.05
N GLU A 33 10.96 5.18 -10.05
CA GLU A 33 12.42 5.32 -10.17
C GLU A 33 12.95 4.39 -11.27
N THR A 34 12.54 3.11 -11.29
CA THR A 34 12.98 2.17 -12.32
C THR A 34 12.45 2.49 -13.72
N GLU A 35 11.23 3.00 -13.84
CA GLU A 35 10.67 3.50 -15.11
C GLU A 35 11.49 4.69 -15.61
N HIS A 36 11.84 5.63 -14.71
CA HIS A 36 12.68 6.76 -15.06
C HIS A 36 14.07 6.33 -15.52
N HIS A 37 14.69 5.34 -14.86
CA HIS A 37 15.96 4.77 -15.30
C HIS A 37 15.86 4.09 -16.68
N LEU A 38 14.76 3.40 -16.96
CA LEU A 38 14.52 2.82 -18.29
C LEU A 38 14.42 3.90 -19.37
N ASP A 39 13.71 4.99 -19.10
CA ASP A 39 13.58 6.12 -20.03
C ASP A 39 14.95 6.78 -20.28
N GLN A 40 15.75 6.98 -19.23
CA GLN A 40 17.12 7.46 -19.36
C GLN A 40 17.98 6.54 -20.23
N ALA A 41 17.96 5.23 -19.99
CA ALA A 41 18.74 4.25 -20.76
C ALA A 41 18.31 4.20 -22.24
N ARG A 42 17.01 4.37 -22.51
CA ARG A 42 16.50 4.45 -23.89
C ARG A 42 16.97 5.73 -24.59
N GLU A 43 16.95 6.86 -23.89
CA GLU A 43 17.42 8.12 -24.47
C GLU A 43 18.93 8.13 -24.69
N THR A 44 19.73 7.58 -23.77
CA THR A 44 21.18 7.45 -23.99
C THR A 44 21.49 6.58 -25.21
N LEU A 45 20.79 5.46 -25.38
CA LEU A 45 20.91 4.62 -26.56
C LEU A 45 20.45 5.34 -27.85
N ARG A 46 19.38 6.15 -27.78
CA ARG A 46 18.92 6.96 -28.92
C ARG A 46 19.97 7.96 -29.35
N LEU A 47 20.49 8.75 -28.42
CA LEU A 47 21.53 9.75 -28.67
C LEU A 47 22.82 9.11 -29.17
N HIS A 48 23.19 7.93 -28.65
CA HIS A 48 24.34 7.17 -29.12
C HIS A 48 24.18 6.74 -30.59
N ARG A 49 23.01 6.22 -30.96
CA ARG A 49 22.70 5.84 -32.36
C ARG A 49 22.75 7.04 -33.31
N GLU A 50 22.24 8.20 -32.87
CA GLU A 50 22.30 9.45 -33.64
C GLU A 50 23.76 9.91 -33.83
N ARG A 51 24.56 9.90 -32.76
CA ARG A 51 25.99 10.22 -32.81
C ARG A 51 26.74 9.30 -33.77
N ARG A 52 26.54 7.98 -33.66
CA ARG A 52 27.16 7.01 -34.57
C ARG A 52 26.78 7.25 -36.03
N ALA A 53 25.53 7.60 -36.31
CA ALA A 53 25.10 7.92 -37.68
C ALA A 53 25.84 9.15 -38.23
N GLN A 54 25.94 10.22 -37.44
CA GLN A 54 26.67 11.44 -37.82
C GLN A 54 28.16 11.17 -38.06
N GLU A 55 28.79 10.39 -37.19
CA GLU A 55 30.22 10.06 -37.33
C GLU A 55 30.47 9.13 -38.52
N ALA A 56 29.54 8.21 -38.81
CA ALA A 56 29.60 7.39 -40.02
C ALA A 56 29.48 8.26 -41.27
N GLU A 57 28.50 9.17 -41.33
CA GLU A 57 28.34 10.11 -42.45
C GLU A 57 29.60 10.94 -42.67
N GLN A 58 30.21 11.47 -41.61
CA GLN A 58 31.46 12.21 -41.69
C GLN A 58 32.61 11.33 -42.22
N ALA A 59 32.76 10.10 -41.71
CA ALA A 59 33.79 9.19 -42.17
C ALA A 59 33.64 8.83 -43.66
N TYR A 60 32.42 8.56 -44.12
CA TYR A 60 32.13 8.28 -45.53
C TYR A 60 32.28 9.51 -46.43
N GLY A 61 31.92 10.70 -45.94
CA GLY A 61 32.17 11.97 -46.63
C GLY A 61 33.66 12.20 -46.87
N LEU A 62 34.47 12.10 -45.81
CA LEU A 62 35.93 12.19 -45.90
C LEU A 62 36.53 11.11 -46.81
N PHE A 63 35.99 9.89 -46.78
CA PHE A 63 36.39 8.83 -47.72
C PHE A 63 36.17 9.24 -49.18
N SER A 64 35.02 9.84 -49.49
CA SER A 64 34.71 10.32 -50.84
C SER A 64 35.62 11.47 -51.30
N GLU A 65 36.17 12.24 -50.36
CA GLU A 65 37.12 13.34 -50.62
C GLU A 65 38.58 12.87 -50.75
N GLY A 66 38.86 11.58 -50.51
CA GLY A 66 40.18 10.98 -50.76
C GLY A 66 41.15 11.03 -49.58
N ILE A 67 40.70 10.69 -48.37
CA ILE A 67 41.58 10.53 -47.20
C ILE A 67 42.62 9.40 -47.37
N SER A 68 43.69 9.50 -46.58
CA SER A 68 44.70 8.43 -46.48
C SER A 68 44.10 7.11 -45.99
N VAL A 69 44.70 5.99 -46.42
CA VAL A 69 44.32 4.63 -46.00
C VAL A 69 44.39 4.47 -44.49
N SER A 70 45.39 5.05 -43.83
CA SER A 70 45.53 5.02 -42.37
C SER A 70 44.42 5.77 -41.66
N ALA A 71 44.00 6.93 -42.19
CA ALA A 71 42.88 7.70 -41.63
C ALA A 71 41.55 6.95 -41.79
N TRP A 72 41.36 6.29 -42.94
CA TRP A 72 40.19 5.45 -43.17
C TRP A 72 40.14 4.24 -42.23
N GLN A 73 41.27 3.56 -42.02
CA GLN A 73 41.37 2.45 -41.07
C GLN A 73 41.06 2.88 -39.64
N ALA A 74 41.58 4.04 -39.21
CA ALA A 74 41.27 4.60 -37.89
C ALA A 74 39.77 4.93 -37.74
N ALA A 75 39.15 5.51 -38.78
CA ALA A 75 37.72 5.79 -38.78
C ALA A 75 36.87 4.50 -38.70
N GLN A 76 37.26 3.45 -39.43
CA GLN A 76 36.57 2.15 -39.33
C GLN A 76 36.69 1.53 -37.94
N GLU A 77 37.87 1.62 -37.31
CA GLU A 77 38.06 1.08 -35.96
C GLU A 77 37.24 1.85 -34.93
N HIS A 78 37.16 3.17 -35.06
CA HIS A 78 36.29 4.00 -34.23
C HIS A 78 34.80 3.63 -34.40
N LEU A 79 34.33 3.41 -35.64
CA LEU A 79 32.94 2.99 -35.88
C LEU A 79 32.62 1.62 -35.27
N LYS A 80 33.60 0.70 -35.23
CA LYS A 80 33.44 -0.59 -34.53
C LYS A 80 33.34 -0.39 -33.02
N GLN A 81 34.18 0.46 -32.43
CA GLN A 81 34.10 0.77 -30.99
C GLN A 81 32.73 1.32 -30.62
N LEU A 82 32.17 2.23 -31.42
CA LEU A 82 30.79 2.70 -31.23
C LEU A 82 29.75 1.57 -31.36
N ASP A 83 29.95 0.61 -32.26
CA ASP A 83 29.06 -0.55 -32.35
C ASP A 83 29.10 -1.42 -31.07
N GLU A 84 30.29 -1.65 -30.52
CA GLU A 84 30.46 -2.36 -29.25
C GLU A 84 29.80 -1.60 -28.08
N GLU A 85 29.98 -0.27 -28.02
CA GLU A 85 29.30 0.59 -27.04
C GLU A 85 27.78 0.53 -27.19
N ARG A 86 27.26 0.54 -28.43
CA ARG A 86 25.83 0.41 -28.69
C ARG A 86 25.29 -0.92 -28.17
N GLU A 87 26.03 -2.01 -28.32
CA GLU A 87 25.65 -3.32 -27.79
C GLU A 87 25.60 -3.33 -26.26
N ALA A 88 26.58 -2.69 -25.60
CA ALA A 88 26.56 -2.51 -24.15
C ALA A 88 25.34 -1.68 -23.70
N LEU A 89 25.07 -0.54 -24.34
CA LEU A 89 23.89 0.30 -24.04
C LEU A 89 22.57 -0.45 -24.30
N GLN A 90 22.50 -1.28 -25.34
CA GLN A 90 21.33 -2.12 -25.59
C GLN A 90 21.14 -3.16 -24.48
N ALA A 91 22.22 -3.75 -23.97
CA ALA A 91 22.16 -4.67 -22.84
C ALA A 91 21.69 -3.96 -21.56
N GLU A 92 22.13 -2.72 -21.31
CA GLU A 92 21.64 -1.88 -20.20
C GLU A 92 20.14 -1.60 -20.30
N VAL A 93 19.64 -1.23 -21.48
CA VAL A 93 18.19 -1.05 -21.72
C VAL A 93 17.43 -2.35 -21.42
N ASN A 94 17.93 -3.49 -21.91
CA ASN A 94 17.28 -4.78 -21.67
C ASN A 94 17.26 -5.14 -20.17
N ALA A 95 18.35 -4.87 -19.45
CA ALA A 95 18.42 -5.06 -18.00
C ALA A 95 17.43 -4.13 -17.26
N ALA A 96 17.30 -2.87 -17.69
CA ALA A 96 16.35 -1.92 -17.13
C ALA A 96 14.89 -2.35 -17.37
N VAL A 97 14.57 -2.89 -18.55
CA VAL A 97 13.24 -3.47 -18.85
C VAL A 97 12.92 -4.61 -17.88
N LEU A 98 13.84 -5.56 -17.73
CA LEU A 98 13.65 -6.67 -16.79
C LEU A 98 13.46 -6.18 -15.35
N ASN A 99 14.22 -5.16 -14.95
CA ASN A 99 14.09 -4.59 -13.61
C ASN A 99 12.70 -3.98 -13.39
N VAL A 100 12.20 -3.17 -14.33
CA VAL A 100 10.83 -2.62 -14.28
C VAL A 100 9.81 -3.75 -14.13
N GLU A 101 9.89 -4.79 -14.96
CA GLU A 101 8.98 -5.94 -14.87
C GLU A 101 9.01 -6.61 -13.49
N THR A 102 10.20 -6.80 -12.91
CA THR A 102 10.33 -7.41 -11.57
C THR A 102 9.73 -6.54 -10.47
N GLU A 103 9.95 -5.22 -10.50
CA GLU A 103 9.42 -4.29 -9.51
C GLU A 103 7.89 -4.13 -9.65
N GLU A 104 7.35 -4.17 -10.86
CA GLU A 104 5.91 -4.18 -11.10
C GLU A 104 5.23 -5.46 -10.60
N GLN A 105 5.87 -6.62 -10.80
CA GLN A 105 5.38 -7.88 -10.22
C GLN A 105 5.38 -7.83 -8.69
N ALA A 106 6.41 -7.26 -8.08
CA ALA A 106 6.46 -7.06 -6.63
C ALA A 106 5.36 -6.09 -6.16
N ARG A 107 5.09 -5.01 -6.90
CA ARG A 107 3.98 -4.07 -6.64
C ARG A 107 2.64 -4.79 -6.63
N GLU A 108 2.38 -5.66 -7.59
CA GLU A 108 1.09 -6.37 -7.67
C GLU A 108 0.93 -7.37 -6.52
N ARG A 109 1.98 -8.09 -6.13
CA ARG A 109 1.96 -8.96 -4.93
C ARG A 109 1.60 -8.18 -3.67
N LEU A 110 2.25 -7.03 -3.44
CA LEU A 110 1.96 -6.16 -2.30
C LEU A 110 0.55 -5.56 -2.36
N ARG A 111 0.05 -5.25 -3.56
CA ARG A 111 -1.32 -4.75 -3.76
C ARG A 111 -2.36 -5.79 -3.32
N ILE A 112 -2.17 -7.05 -3.71
CA ILE A 112 -3.04 -8.16 -3.31
C ILE A 112 -3.00 -8.34 -1.79
N GLU A 113 -1.81 -8.37 -1.20
CA GLU A 113 -1.60 -8.53 0.24
C GLU A 113 -2.25 -7.38 1.05
N HIS A 114 -2.08 -6.13 0.60
CA HIS A 114 -2.71 -4.98 1.23
C HIS A 114 -4.24 -5.08 1.17
N ARG A 115 -4.81 -5.42 0.01
CA ARG A 115 -6.26 -5.60 -0.15
C ARG A 115 -6.80 -6.69 0.79
N GLN A 116 -6.12 -7.82 0.90
CA GLN A 116 -6.53 -8.90 1.81
C GLN A 116 -6.50 -8.44 3.27
N ARG A 117 -5.46 -7.72 3.70
CA ARG A 117 -5.37 -7.18 5.06
C ARG A 117 -6.47 -6.15 5.33
N GLN A 118 -6.74 -5.27 4.39
CA GLN A 118 -7.81 -4.27 4.50
C GLN A 118 -9.18 -4.94 4.67
N GLN A 119 -9.49 -5.96 3.85
CA GLN A 119 -10.73 -6.72 3.97
C GLN A 119 -10.86 -7.40 5.34
N GLN A 120 -9.77 -7.99 5.84
CA GLN A 120 -9.75 -8.59 7.18
C GLN A 120 -9.99 -7.53 8.26
N SER A 121 -9.29 -6.40 8.23
CA SER A 121 -9.48 -5.30 9.20
C SER A 121 -10.93 -4.82 9.24
N GLN A 122 -11.54 -4.62 8.07
CA GLN A 122 -12.93 -4.17 7.93
C GLN A 122 -13.93 -5.22 8.46
N ALA A 123 -13.74 -6.49 8.12
CA ALA A 123 -14.60 -7.56 8.61
C ALA A 123 -14.52 -7.72 10.14
N TRP A 124 -13.33 -7.56 10.73
CA TRP A 124 -13.19 -7.60 12.18
C TRP A 124 -13.75 -6.35 12.87
N GLN A 125 -13.63 -5.19 12.23
CA GLN A 125 -14.22 -3.96 12.74
C GLN A 125 -15.75 -4.08 12.82
N SER A 126 -16.41 -4.57 11.77
CA SER A 126 -17.87 -4.73 11.77
C SER A 126 -18.35 -5.74 12.82
N LEU A 127 -17.62 -6.84 13.04
CA LEU A 127 -17.91 -7.81 14.11
C LEU A 127 -17.76 -7.19 15.51
N LEU A 128 -16.79 -6.30 15.71
CA LEU A 128 -16.61 -5.60 16.98
C LEU A 128 -17.73 -4.61 17.24
N GLU A 129 -18.09 -3.82 16.25
CA GLU A 129 -19.21 -2.87 16.33
C GLU A 129 -20.51 -3.61 16.66
N GLN A 130 -20.78 -4.75 16.03
CA GLN A 130 -21.91 -5.61 16.35
C GLN A 130 -21.87 -6.09 17.81
N ARG A 131 -20.73 -6.59 18.28
CA ARG A 131 -20.60 -7.06 19.66
C ARG A 131 -20.81 -5.94 20.67
N LEU A 132 -20.20 -4.78 20.45
CA LEU A 132 -20.38 -3.61 21.31
C LEU A 132 -21.85 -3.19 21.37
N SER A 133 -22.55 -3.20 20.23
CA SER A 133 -23.98 -2.89 20.18
C SER A 133 -24.86 -3.88 20.94
N LEU A 134 -24.45 -5.15 21.01
CA LEU A 134 -25.14 -6.17 21.80
C LEU A 134 -24.87 -6.00 23.30
N GLU A 135 -23.63 -5.69 23.67
CA GLU A 135 -23.25 -5.44 25.07
C GLU A 135 -23.93 -4.19 25.62
N THR A 136 -24.05 -3.11 24.83
CA THR A 136 -24.81 -1.92 25.24
C THR A 136 -26.28 -2.24 25.46
N ARG A 137 -26.91 -2.96 24.52
CA ARG A 137 -28.32 -3.37 24.64
C ARG A 137 -28.58 -4.27 25.86
N LEU A 138 -27.67 -5.20 26.15
CA LEU A 138 -27.78 -6.06 27.33
C LEU A 138 -27.59 -5.27 28.64
N GLY A 139 -26.72 -4.25 28.62
CA GLY A 139 -26.57 -3.30 29.72
C GLY A 139 -27.86 -2.52 29.96
N GLU A 140 -28.43 -1.93 28.91
CA GLU A 140 -29.70 -1.19 28.96
C GLU A 140 -30.84 -2.07 29.53
N GLN A 141 -30.98 -3.32 29.04
CA GLN A 141 -32.00 -4.25 29.56
C GLN A 141 -31.80 -4.61 31.03
N ARG A 142 -30.54 -4.71 31.48
CA ARG A 142 -30.23 -4.97 32.89
C ARG A 142 -30.57 -3.78 33.76
N ASP A 143 -30.20 -2.57 33.33
CA ASP A 143 -30.49 -1.33 34.04
C ASP A 143 -32.02 -1.12 34.14
N GLU A 144 -32.78 -1.41 33.08
CA GLU A 144 -34.24 -1.39 33.07
C GLU A 144 -34.84 -2.42 34.05
N ALA A 145 -34.28 -3.64 34.13
CA ALA A 145 -34.72 -4.66 35.06
C ALA A 145 -34.43 -4.29 36.53
N GLU A 146 -33.27 -3.68 36.81
CA GLU A 146 -32.89 -3.20 38.14
C GLU A 146 -33.78 -2.02 38.58
N GLN A 147 -34.16 -1.12 37.66
CA GLN A 147 -35.12 -0.04 37.93
C GLN A 147 -36.56 -0.55 38.17
N SER A 148 -36.96 -1.59 37.43
CA SER A 148 -38.27 -2.23 37.57
C SER A 148 -38.39 -3.03 38.88
N GLY A 149 -37.32 -3.73 39.26
CA GLY A 149 -37.22 -4.43 40.55
C GLY A 149 -37.20 -3.46 41.74
N SER A 150 -36.44 -2.37 41.64
CA SER A 150 -36.41 -1.31 42.65
C SER A 150 -37.76 -0.60 42.81
N SER A 151 -38.54 -0.44 41.73
CA SER A 151 -39.89 0.13 41.82
C SER A 151 -40.91 -0.83 42.44
N SER A 152 -40.73 -2.14 42.26
CA SER A 152 -41.59 -3.17 42.86
C SER A 152 -41.34 -3.34 44.37
N ASP A 153 -40.08 -3.23 44.83
CA ASP A 153 -39.75 -3.29 46.26
C ASP A 153 -40.20 -2.02 47.01
N ASN A 154 -40.21 -0.86 46.34
CA ASN A 154 -40.70 0.38 46.95
C ASN A 154 -42.24 0.44 47.05
N ALA A 155 -42.97 -0.33 46.24
CA ALA A 155 -44.43 -0.43 46.31
C ALA A 155 -44.93 -1.31 47.47
N LEU A 156 -44.09 -2.21 48.00
CA LEU A 156 -44.44 -3.10 49.12
C LEU A 156 -44.08 -2.53 50.51
N SER A 157 -43.34 -1.41 50.59
CA SER A 157 -42.90 -0.81 51.87
C SER A 157 -43.77 0.36 52.35
N VAL A 158 -44.79 0.80 51.60
CA VAL A 158 -45.59 1.99 51.96
C VAL A 158 -46.84 1.66 52.81
N ASP A 159 -47.19 0.39 53.02
CA ASP A 159 -48.46 0.01 53.66
C ASP A 159 -48.35 -0.63 55.07
N ALA A 160 -47.34 -0.22 55.86
CA ALA A 160 -47.20 -0.67 57.24
C ALA A 160 -46.87 0.50 58.19
N GLY A 161 -47.78 1.47 58.29
CA GLY A 161 -47.54 2.65 59.12
C GLY A 161 -48.75 3.55 59.38
N SER A 162 -49.93 3.01 59.69
CA SER A 162 -51.00 3.79 60.34
C SER A 162 -51.99 2.89 61.08
N ALA A 163 -51.57 2.40 62.24
CA ALA A 163 -52.48 1.89 63.26
C ALA A 163 -52.09 2.51 64.61
N THR A 164 -52.85 3.51 65.07
CA THR A 164 -53.30 3.67 66.47
C THR A 164 -54.02 5.01 66.69
N GLY A 165 -55.24 4.97 67.24
CA GLY A 165 -55.73 6.01 68.16
C GLY A 165 -57.11 6.61 67.89
N ALA A 166 -57.96 6.53 68.93
CA ALA A 166 -59.24 7.22 69.17
C ALA A 166 -60.45 6.66 68.40
N GLY A 167 -61.49 6.09 69.01
CA GLY A 167 -62.08 6.34 70.34
C GLY A 167 -63.31 7.24 70.18
N GLY A 168 -64.52 6.70 70.31
CA GLY A 168 -65.74 7.51 70.43
C GLY A 168 -67.04 6.84 69.99
N GLU A 169 -67.94 6.65 70.96
CA GLU A 169 -69.42 6.76 70.87
C GLU A 169 -70.16 5.66 70.05
N ARG A 170 -71.15 4.91 70.55
CA ARG A 170 -72.09 5.00 71.68
C ARG A 170 -72.48 3.59 72.15
#